data_AF-X0RJK1-F1
#
_entry.id   AF-X0RJK1-F1
#
_cell.length_a   1.000
_cell.length_b   1.000
_cell.length_c   1.000
_cell.angle_alpha   90.00
_cell.angle_beta   90.00
_cell.angle_gamma   90.00
#
_symmetry.space_group_name_H-M   'P 1'
#
loop_
_entity.id
_entity.type
_entity.pdbx_description
1 polymer ?
#
loop_
_entity_poly.entity_id
_entity_poly.type
_entity_poly.pdbx_seq_one_letter_code
_entity_poly.pdbx_strand_id
1 'polypeptide(L)'
;ASDIIISKSGGLTTSESLAQGLPLIIISPIPGQETKNCDLLVKKGAAYRIDRAVEVKEVVAGLVKMPDRLEKMRRNALGLARPDSAADIAELANSLAQS
;
A
#
# COMPACT_ATOMS: atom_id res chain seq x y z
N ALA A 1 18.17 3.24 -2.80
CA ALA A 1 17.03 3.06 -1.89
C ALA A 1 15.93 4.04 -2.30
N SER A 2 14.66 3.66 -2.16
CA SER A 2 13.50 4.51 -2.50
C SER A 2 12.68 4.81 -1.24
N ASP A 3 12.13 6.02 -1.14
CA ASP A 3 11.39 6.45 0.06
C ASP A 3 9.87 6.36 -0.10
N ILE A 4 9.37 6.42 -1.34
CA ILE A 4 7.94 6.43 -1.72
C ILE A 4 7.79 5.68 -3.06
N ILE A 5 6.66 5.01 -3.27
CA ILE A 5 6.25 4.46 -4.57
C ILE A 5 5.09 5.28 -5.14
N ILE A 6 5.14 5.58 -6.44
CA ILE A 6 4.05 6.23 -7.17
C ILE A 6 3.53 5.23 -8.20
N SER A 7 2.29 4.75 -8.06
CA SER A 7 1.77 3.68 -8.92
C SER A 7 0.23 3.53 -8.86
N LYS A 8 -0.29 2.49 -9.52
CA LYS A 8 -1.66 1.98 -9.36
C LYS A 8 -1.74 1.04 -8.16
N SER A 9 -2.92 0.90 -7.55
CA SER A 9 -3.18 0.06 -6.38
C SER A 9 -3.58 -1.38 -6.74
N GLY A 10 -2.90 -1.96 -7.73
CA GLY A 10 -3.02 -3.39 -8.05
C GLY A 10 -2.58 -4.27 -6.87
N GLY A 11 -3.05 -5.51 -6.83
CA GLY A 11 -2.79 -6.43 -5.70
C GLY A 11 -1.31 -6.70 -5.47
N LEU A 12 -0.55 -7.02 -6.53
CA LEU A 12 0.90 -7.29 -6.43
C LEU A 12 1.68 -6.06 -5.97
N THR A 13 1.51 -4.93 -6.65
CA THR A 13 2.17 -3.66 -6.30
C THR A 13 1.89 -3.25 -4.85
N THR A 14 0.64 -3.43 -4.40
CA THR A 14 0.26 -3.15 -3.01
C THR A 14 1.03 -4.06 -2.06
N SER A 15 1.02 -5.37 -2.29
CA SER A 15 1.72 -6.33 -1.44
C SER A 15 3.22 -6.08 -1.37
N GLU A 16 3.87 -5.82 -2.51
CA GLU A 16 5.31 -5.53 -2.58
C GLU A 16 5.65 -4.25 -1.81
N SER A 17 4.89 -3.17 -2.04
CA SER A 17 5.11 -1.90 -1.35
C SER A 17 4.94 -2.03 0.16
N LEU A 18 3.92 -2.74 0.62
CA LEU A 18 3.70 -3.00 2.04
C LEU A 18 4.83 -3.83 2.66
N ALA A 19 5.26 -4.90 1.99
CA ALA A 19 6.36 -5.74 2.44
C ALA A 19 7.69 -4.97 2.55
N GLN A 20 7.91 -3.97 1.68
CA GLN A 20 9.08 -3.09 1.71
C GLN A 20 8.91 -1.89 2.67
N GLY A 21 7.75 -1.74 3.31
CA GLY A 21 7.44 -0.60 4.16
C GLY A 21 7.40 0.73 3.41
N LEU A 22 7.10 0.70 2.12
CA LEU A 22 7.06 1.87 1.24
C LEU A 22 5.63 2.42 1.17
N PRO A 23 5.43 3.71 1.48
CA PRO A 23 4.17 4.39 1.27
C PRO A 23 3.84 4.49 -0.22
N LEU A 24 2.56 4.31 -0.59
CA LEU A 24 2.10 4.52 -1.97
C LEU A 24 1.47 5.90 -2.18
N ILE A 25 1.79 6.52 -3.31
CA ILE A 25 0.97 7.54 -3.94
C ILE A 25 0.21 6.89 -5.09
N ILE A 26 -1.10 6.79 -4.93
CA ILE A 26 -1.99 6.06 -5.84
C ILE A 26 -2.63 7.03 -6.81
N ILE A 27 -2.40 6.83 -8.12
CA ILE A 27 -2.90 7.72 -9.17
C ILE A 27 -4.12 7.12 -9.86
N SER A 28 -5.26 7.81 -9.76
CA SER A 28 -6.49 7.52 -10.51
C SER A 28 -6.86 6.03 -10.46
N PRO A 29 -7.17 5.45 -9.28
CA PRO A 29 -7.42 4.03 -9.14
C PRO A 29 -8.58 3.58 -10.02
N ILE A 30 -8.42 2.44 -10.70
CA ILE A 30 -9.45 1.92 -11.61
C ILE A 30 -10.65 1.41 -10.79
N PRO A 31 -11.91 1.70 -11.21
CA PRO A 31 -13.09 1.18 -10.53
C PRO A 31 -13.04 -0.34 -10.31
N GLY A 32 -13.32 -0.78 -9.08
CA GLY A 32 -13.30 -2.19 -8.69
C GLY A 32 -12.24 -2.49 -7.63
N GLN A 33 -11.37 -3.45 -7.89
CA GLN A 33 -10.38 -3.93 -6.91
C GLN A 33 -9.36 -2.86 -6.55
N GLU A 34 -8.88 -2.07 -7.50
CA GLU A 34 -7.90 -1.02 -7.23
C GLU A 34 -8.47 0.08 -6.33
N THR A 35 -9.73 0.50 -6.53
CA THR A 35 -10.39 1.47 -5.64
C THR A 35 -10.50 0.93 -4.21
N LYS A 36 -10.89 -0.34 -4.04
CA LYS A 36 -10.97 -0.97 -2.72
C LYS A 36 -9.61 -1.00 -2.00
N ASN A 37 -8.56 -1.37 -2.72
CA ASN A 37 -7.19 -1.34 -2.20
C ASN A 37 -6.77 0.08 -1.83
N CYS A 38 -7.04 1.04 -2.71
CA CYS A 38 -6.75 2.45 -2.45
C CYS A 38 -7.43 2.95 -1.18
N ASP A 39 -8.73 2.73 -1.04
CA ASP A 39 -9.51 3.21 0.11
C ASP A 39 -9.02 2.58 1.42
N LEU A 40 -8.69 1.28 1.40
CA LEU A 40 -8.10 0.60 2.56
C LEU A 40 -6.76 1.23 2.95
N LEU A 41 -5.83 1.36 2.00
CA LEU A 41 -4.48 1.85 2.25
C LEU A 41 -4.49 3.31 2.73
N VAL A 42 -5.32 4.16 2.12
CA VAL A 42 -5.51 5.55 2.54
C VAL A 42 -6.10 5.62 3.93
N LYS A 43 -7.16 4.84 4.22
CA LYS A 43 -7.78 4.77 5.56
C LYS A 43 -6.80 4.31 6.64
N LYS A 44 -5.88 3.42 6.30
CA LYS A 44 -4.84 2.93 7.21
C LYS A 44 -3.61 3.84 7.26
N GLY A 45 -3.59 4.92 6.49
CA GLY A 45 -2.50 5.88 6.46
C GLY A 45 -1.21 5.31 5.86
N ALA A 46 -1.29 4.28 5.02
CA ALA A 46 -0.16 3.72 4.28
C ALA A 46 -0.06 4.27 2.84
N ALA A 47 -1.08 4.99 2.37
CA ALA A 47 -1.10 5.58 1.04
C ALA A 47 -1.72 6.98 1.00
N TYR A 48 -1.45 7.70 -0.08
CA TYR A 48 -2.10 8.94 -0.47
C TYR A 48 -2.74 8.77 -1.84
N ARG A 49 -4.00 9.18 -2.01
CA ARG A 49 -4.70 9.13 -3.29
C ARG A 49 -4.57 10.47 -4.00
N ILE A 50 -4.32 10.43 -5.30
CA ILE A 50 -4.46 11.58 -6.19
C ILE A 50 -5.35 11.18 -7.37
N ASP A 51 -6.19 12.11 -7.82
CA ASP A 51 -7.12 11.84 -8.92
C ASP A 51 -6.55 12.26 -10.28
N ARG A 52 -5.61 13.21 -10.32
CA ARG A 52 -4.93 13.65 -11.53
C ARG A 52 -3.42 13.59 -11.39
N ALA A 53 -2.74 13.07 -12.42
CA ALA A 53 -1.28 12.93 -12.43
C ALA A 53 -0.52 14.27 -12.30
N VAL A 54 -1.14 15.39 -12.67
CA VAL A 54 -0.55 16.73 -12.51
C VAL A 54 -0.31 17.12 -11.05
N GLU A 55 -1.02 16.49 -10.11
CA GLU A 55 -0.94 16.77 -8.67
C GLU A 55 0.23 16.03 -7.99
N VAL A 56 0.83 15.04 -8.66
CA VAL A 56 1.91 14.20 -8.09
C VAL A 56 3.04 15.06 -7.53
N LYS A 57 3.50 16.05 -8.30
CA LYS A 57 4.69 16.84 -7.95
C LYS A 57 4.48 17.60 -6.65
N GLU A 58 3.31 18.20 -6.47
CA GLU A 58 2.97 18.97 -5.28
C GLU A 58 2.82 18.08 -4.05
N VAL A 59 2.14 16.93 -4.21
CA VAL A 59 1.96 15.95 -3.14
C VAL A 59 3.29 15.36 -2.68
N VAL A 60 4.15 14.94 -3.62
CA VAL A 60 5.49 14.42 -3.30
C VAL A 60 6.33 15.48 -2.61
N ALA A 61 6.37 16.70 -3.13
CA ALA A 61 7.13 17.78 -2.52
C ALA A 61 6.64 18.13 -1.10
N GLY A 62 5.33 18.04 -0.86
CA GLY A 62 4.75 18.20 0.48
C GLY A 62 5.14 17.08 1.42
N LEU A 63 5.05 15.82 0.99
CA LEU A 63 5.38 14.65 1.81
C LEU A 63 6.87 14.59 2.18
N VAL A 64 7.77 14.88 1.24
CA VAL A 64 9.22 14.87 1.50
C VAL A 64 9.63 15.95 2.52
N LYS A 65 8.87 17.06 2.60
CA LYS A 65 9.08 18.11 3.62
C LYS A 65 8.51 17.75 4.99
N MET A 66 7.83 16.61 5.12
CA MET A 66 7.19 16.15 6.37
C MET A 66 7.75 14.77 6.77
N PRO A 67 9.01 14.68 7.23
CA PRO A 67 9.66 13.41 7.52
C PRO A 67 8.90 12.55 8.54
N ASP A 68 8.34 13.17 9.58
CA ASP A 68 7.54 12.45 10.59
C ASP A 68 6.29 11.79 10.01
N ARG A 69 5.66 12.47 9.03
CA ARG A 69 4.49 11.94 8.33
C ARG A 69 4.89 10.77 7.46
N LEU A 70 6.01 10.89 6.75
CA LEU A 70 6.55 9.83 5.91
C LEU A 70 6.87 8.59 6.75
N GLU A 71 7.57 8.75 7.87
CA GLU A 71 7.89 7.65 8.78
C GLU A 71 6.65 7.01 9.41
N LYS A 72 5.62 7.81 9.71
CA LYS A 72 4.32 7.26 10.12
C LYS A 72 3.70 6.40 9.02
N MET A 73 3.74 6.84 7.77
CA MET A 73 3.23 6.05 6.64
C MET A 73 4.03 4.77 6.42
N ARG A 74 5.37 4.81 6.55
CA ARG A 74 6.24 3.62 6.47
C ARG A 74 5.88 2.58 7.53
N ARG A 75 5.71 3.01 8.78
CA ARG A 75 5.26 2.13 9.88
C ARG A 75 3.88 1.54 9.62
N ASN A 76 2.95 2.34 9.11
CA ASN A 76 1.62 1.85 8.74
C ASN A 76 1.69 0.82 7.61
N ALA A 77 2.55 1.03 6.61
CA ALA A 77 2.75 0.09 5.51
C ALA A 77 3.28 -1.26 6.02
N LEU A 78 4.31 -1.23 6.86
CA LEU A 78 4.85 -2.44 7.51
C LEU A 78 3.80 -3.14 8.38
N GLY A 79 2.99 -2.39 9.13
CA GLY A 79 1.92 -2.95 9.96
C GLY A 79 0.76 -3.59 9.18
N LEU A 80 0.66 -3.34 7.88
CA LEU A 80 -0.32 -3.99 6.99
C LEU A 80 0.30 -5.13 6.19
N ALA A 81 1.63 -5.26 6.18
CA ALA A 81 2.30 -6.32 5.44
C ALA A 81 1.89 -7.70 5.97
N ARG A 82 1.74 -8.65 5.05
CA ARG A 82 1.49 -10.06 5.36
C ARG A 82 2.54 -10.95 4.69
N PRO A 83 3.79 -10.95 5.21
CA PRO A 83 4.89 -11.68 4.60
C PRO A 83 4.62 -13.19 4.53
N ASP A 84 3.90 -13.73 5.52
CA ASP A 84 3.61 -15.16 5.64
C ASP A 84 2.27 -15.59 5.01
N SER A 85 1.62 -14.69 4.25
CA SER A 85 0.28 -14.95 3.69
C SER A 85 0.15 -16.24 2.87
N ALA A 86 1.20 -16.64 2.15
CA ALA A 86 1.19 -17.91 1.41
C ALA A 86 1.20 -19.13 2.35
N ALA A 87 1.97 -19.06 3.44
CA ALA A 87 2.03 -20.11 4.45
C ALA A 87 0.70 -20.21 5.21
N ASP A 88 0.13 -19.08 5.63
CA ASP A 88 -1.16 -19.01 6.31
C ASP A 88 -2.28 -19.67 5.47
N ILE A 89 -2.29 -19.41 4.15
CA ILE A 89 -3.28 -19.98 3.23
C ILE A 89 -3.06 -21.50 3.08
N ALA A 90 -1.82 -21.94 2.98
CA ALA A 90 -1.50 -23.37 2.88
C ALA A 90 -1.91 -24.14 4.14
N GLU A 91 -1.66 -23.56 5.32
CA GLU A 91 -2.05 -24.15 6.60
C GLU A 91 -3.58 -24.24 6.73
N LEU A 92 -4.29 -23.16 6.38
CA LEU A 92 -5.76 -23.15 6.37
C LEU A 92 -6.31 -24.22 5.42
N ALA A 93 -5.79 -24.30 4.19
CA ALA A 93 -6.23 -25.29 3.21
C ALA A 93 -6.02 -26.73 3.73
N ASN A 94 -4.89 -26.99 4.39
CA ASN A 94 -4.60 -28.29 4.99
C ASN A 94 -5.56 -28.61 6.15
N SER A 95 -5.87 -27.64 7.02
CA SER A 95 -6.82 -27.84 8.12
C SER A 95 -8.25 -28.18 7.65
N LEU A 96 -8.69 -27.55 6.55
CA LEU A 96 -10.00 -27.80 5.95
C LEU A 96 -10.07 -29.14 5.20
N ALA A 97 -8.93 -29.65 4.75
CA ALA A 97 -8.85 -30.97 4.12
C ALA A 97 -8.86 -32.13 5.15
N GLN A 98 -8.58 -31.83 6.42
CA GLN A 98 -8.53 -32.80 7.52
C GLN A 98 -9.82 -32.82 8.37
N SER A 99 -10.77 -31.92 8.10
CA SER A 99 -12.10 -31.85 8.69
C SER A 99 -13.14 -32.57 7.84
#